data_AF-A0A838TH77-F1
#
_entry.id   AF-A0A838TH77-F1
#
_cell.length_a   1.000
_cell.length_b   1.000
_cell.length_c   1.000
_cell.angle_alpha   90.00
_cell.angle_beta   90.00
_cell.angle_gamma   90.00
#
_symmetry.space_group_name_H-M   'P 1'
#
loop_
_entity.id
_entity.type
_entity.pdbx_description
1 polymer ?
#
loop_
_entity_poly.entity_id
_entity_poly.type
_entity_poly.pdbx_seq_one_letter_code
_entity_poly.pdbx_strand_id
1 'polypeptide(L)'
;MKRLAAFLFLVACATLRAQVPDSGPAQTAPTPPPAPAARPAGSSSPAPKFLGSDVPIFDPANEIVTWDGHSWSLNHNRLFEARFEKYLNAPADTSAESKAYQTILSTILGKLGPGQTSADSVDQAFRLLKRAANYEMDAHLCDALADAVYSVWRAQDASQRLAQANLALEQERKNNEWNAQVAAQQNKLEGAPSSKNKDAAAQWTKEQQL
;
A
#
# COMPACT_ATOMS: atom_id res chain seq x y z
N MET A 1 56.84 8.36 9.16
CA MET A 1 57.81 7.35 9.61
C MET A 1 57.53 7.00 11.07
N LYS A 2 57.35 5.70 11.37
CA LYS A 2 57.51 5.02 12.70
C LYS A 2 56.46 5.37 13.78
N ARG A 3 55.78 4.48 14.53
CA ARG A 3 55.68 3.00 14.75
C ARG A 3 54.32 2.81 15.49
N LEU A 4 53.41 1.92 15.11
CA LEU A 4 53.34 0.47 15.39
C LEU A 4 53.11 0.13 16.88
N ALA A 5 51.87 -0.24 17.24
CA ALA A 5 51.55 -1.24 18.26
C ALA A 5 50.08 -1.68 18.09
N ALA A 6 49.91 -2.91 17.64
CA ALA A 6 48.64 -3.62 17.60
C ALA A 6 48.31 -4.19 18.99
N PHE A 7 47.03 -4.21 19.37
CA PHE A 7 46.51 -5.22 20.28
C PHE A 7 45.13 -5.68 19.81
N LEU A 8 45.04 -7.00 19.72
CA LEU A 8 43.96 -7.82 19.20
C LEU A 8 43.00 -8.17 20.37
N PHE A 9 41.75 -8.49 19.99
CA PHE A 9 40.79 -9.34 20.72
C PHE A 9 39.94 -8.68 21.83
N LEU A 10 38.62 -8.58 21.61
CA LEU A 10 37.65 -9.60 22.03
C LEU A 10 36.23 -9.12 21.70
N VAL A 11 35.55 -9.85 20.81
CA VAL A 11 34.13 -9.68 20.48
C VAL A 11 33.30 -10.20 21.67
N ALA A 12 32.49 -9.34 22.27
CA ALA A 12 31.49 -9.73 23.25
C ALA A 12 30.11 -9.26 22.78
N CYS A 13 29.35 -10.22 22.23
CA CYS A 13 27.91 -10.12 22.05
C CYS A 13 27.25 -10.16 23.44
N ALA A 14 26.52 -9.11 23.81
CA ALA A 14 25.77 -9.05 25.07
C ALA A 14 24.36 -8.49 24.81
N THR A 15 23.46 -9.43 24.53
CA THR A 15 22.06 -9.52 24.97
C THR A 15 21.25 -8.24 25.25
N LEU A 16 20.20 -8.08 24.44
CA LEU A 16 19.00 -7.27 24.69
C LEU A 16 18.51 -7.41 26.14
N ARG A 17 18.40 -6.28 26.84
CA ARG A 17 17.71 -6.16 28.13
C ARG A 17 16.21 -5.97 27.88
N ALA A 18 15.44 -7.03 28.03
CA ALA A 18 13.99 -6.91 28.27
C ALA A 18 13.79 -6.34 29.68
N GLN A 19 13.39 -5.08 29.79
CA GLN A 19 13.03 -4.48 31.07
C GLN A 19 11.56 -4.81 31.38
N VAL A 20 11.35 -5.67 32.38
CA VAL A 20 10.09 -5.75 33.13
C VAL A 20 10.09 -4.58 34.12
N PRO A 21 9.06 -3.71 34.16
CA PRO A 21 8.98 -2.68 35.18
C PRO A 21 8.64 -3.29 36.54
N ASP A 22 9.38 -2.82 37.54
CA ASP A 22 9.36 -3.17 38.96
C ASP A 22 7.95 -3.01 39.57
N SER A 23 7.47 -4.05 40.25
CA SER A 23 6.20 -4.06 40.97
C SER A 23 6.38 -3.43 42.36
N GLY A 24 5.58 -2.41 42.68
CA GLY A 24 5.50 -1.79 44.00
C GLY A 24 5.07 -2.76 45.13
N PRO A 25 5.07 -2.30 46.40
CA PRO A 25 4.99 -3.19 47.56
C PRO A 25 3.68 -3.98 47.62
N ALA A 26 3.81 -5.26 47.94
CA ALA A 26 2.77 -6.27 47.94
C ALA A 26 1.61 -5.98 48.92
N GLN A 27 0.38 -5.98 48.40
CA GLN A 27 -0.81 -6.24 49.21
C GLN A 27 -0.99 -7.75 49.36
N THR A 28 -1.23 -8.21 50.59
CA THR A 28 -1.42 -9.62 50.94
C THR A 28 -2.71 -10.18 50.34
N ALA A 29 -2.59 -11.05 49.34
CA ALA A 29 -3.68 -11.88 48.82
C ALA A 29 -3.74 -13.24 49.57
N PRO A 30 -4.92 -13.89 49.69
CA PRO A 30 -5.05 -15.16 50.38
C PRO A 30 -4.34 -16.31 49.66
N THR A 31 -3.87 -17.29 50.44
CA THR A 31 -3.15 -18.50 49.98
C THR A 31 -3.92 -19.27 48.90
N PRO A 32 -3.26 -19.67 47.79
CA PRO A 32 -3.86 -20.51 46.77
C PRO A 32 -4.06 -21.95 47.27
N PRO A 33 -5.08 -22.69 46.78
CA PRO A 33 -5.22 -24.11 47.05
C PRO A 33 -4.06 -24.92 46.43
N PRO A 34 -3.73 -26.11 46.99
CA PRO A 34 -2.61 -26.91 46.51
C PRO A 34 -2.81 -27.33 45.05
N ALA A 35 -1.74 -27.18 44.26
CA ALA A 35 -1.71 -27.65 42.88
C ALA A 35 -1.97 -29.17 42.81
N PRO A 36 -2.78 -29.66 41.86
CA PRO A 36 -2.88 -31.10 41.65
C PRO A 36 -1.52 -31.65 41.20
N ALA A 37 -1.16 -32.79 41.78
CA ALA A 37 0.10 -33.48 41.55
C ALA A 37 0.41 -33.63 40.06
N ALA A 38 1.67 -33.34 39.69
CA ALA A 38 2.21 -33.64 38.38
C ALA A 38 1.95 -35.12 38.04
N ARG A 39 1.10 -35.36 37.07
CA ARG A 39 0.85 -36.70 36.53
C ARG A 39 2.12 -37.12 35.77
N PRO A 40 2.61 -38.36 35.92
CA PRO A 40 3.85 -38.78 35.29
C PRO A 40 3.71 -38.70 33.76
N ALA A 41 4.81 -38.31 33.10
CA ALA A 41 4.94 -38.29 31.65
C ALA A 41 4.56 -39.66 31.07
N GLY A 42 3.37 -39.75 30.50
CA GLY A 42 2.89 -40.92 29.79
C GLY A 42 3.50 -40.98 28.41
N SER A 43 4.31 -42.03 28.18
CA SER A 43 4.65 -42.65 26.90
C SER A 43 4.71 -41.73 25.67
N SER A 44 5.94 -41.39 25.28
CA SER A 44 6.30 -40.91 23.96
C SER A 44 5.87 -41.91 22.87
N SER A 45 4.76 -41.64 22.18
CA SER A 45 4.55 -42.17 20.84
C SER A 45 5.39 -41.32 19.87
N PRO A 46 6.24 -41.93 19.02
CA PRO A 46 7.07 -41.16 18.11
C PRO A 46 6.20 -40.59 16.98
N ALA A 47 5.89 -39.30 17.05
CA ALA A 47 5.35 -38.57 15.92
C ALA A 47 6.41 -38.55 14.78
N PRO A 48 6.01 -38.75 13.51
CA PRO A 48 6.94 -38.83 12.40
C PRO A 48 7.64 -37.48 12.23
N LYS A 49 8.97 -37.50 12.33
CA LYS A 49 9.86 -36.38 11.99
C LYS A 49 9.81 -36.17 10.48
N PHE A 50 8.76 -35.54 9.97
CA PHE A 50 8.63 -35.21 8.56
C PHE A 50 8.63 -33.69 8.41
N LEU A 51 9.78 -33.18 7.94
CA LEU A 51 10.21 -31.79 7.78
C LEU A 51 10.57 -31.05 9.08
N GLY A 52 11.70 -30.33 9.03
CA GLY A 52 12.41 -29.74 10.16
C GLY A 52 11.54 -28.90 11.12
N SER A 53 12.01 -28.83 12.36
CA SER A 53 11.37 -28.33 13.59
C SER A 53 10.79 -26.90 13.61
N ASP A 54 10.46 -26.30 12.48
CA ASP A 54 10.01 -24.91 12.38
C ASP A 54 8.50 -24.74 12.16
N VAL A 55 7.75 -25.83 11.90
CA VAL A 55 6.30 -25.73 11.70
C VAL A 55 5.57 -26.14 12.98
N PRO A 56 4.82 -25.21 13.63
CA PRO A 56 4.03 -25.55 14.79
C PRO A 56 2.94 -26.56 14.40
N ILE A 57 2.91 -27.72 15.07
CA ILE A 57 1.87 -28.73 14.85
C ILE A 57 0.71 -28.40 15.80
N PHE A 58 -0.42 -28.03 15.20
CA PHE A 58 -1.67 -27.79 15.91
C PHE A 58 -2.51 -29.06 15.96
N ASP A 59 -2.84 -29.50 17.17
CA ASP A 59 -3.82 -30.56 17.41
C ASP A 59 -5.18 -29.93 17.77
N PRO A 60 -6.16 -29.90 16.84
CA PRO A 60 -7.48 -29.32 17.10
C PRO A 60 -8.34 -30.15 18.03
N ALA A 61 -8.02 -31.44 18.28
CA ALA A 61 -8.81 -32.28 19.17
C ALA A 61 -8.52 -31.99 20.66
N ASN A 62 -7.30 -31.56 20.96
CA ASN A 62 -6.88 -31.21 22.33
C ASN A 62 -6.56 -29.72 22.50
N GLU A 63 -6.68 -28.93 21.42
CA GLU A 63 -6.35 -27.50 21.36
C GLU A 63 -4.94 -27.22 21.91
N ILE A 64 -3.98 -28.02 21.45
CA ILE A 64 -2.57 -27.93 21.83
C ILE A 64 -1.75 -27.54 20.60
N VAL A 65 -0.89 -26.53 20.75
CA VAL A 65 0.16 -26.23 19.77
C VAL A 65 1.48 -26.77 20.30
N THR A 66 2.16 -27.57 19.49
CA THR A 66 3.51 -28.04 19.78
C THR A 66 4.52 -27.34 18.86
N TRP A 67 5.52 -26.69 19.46
CA TRP A 67 6.65 -26.09 18.73
C TRP A 67 7.93 -26.36 19.54
N ASP A 68 8.99 -26.77 18.84
CA ASP A 68 10.29 -27.08 19.44
C ASP A 68 10.21 -28.00 20.68
N GLY A 69 9.38 -29.06 20.59
CA GLY A 69 9.19 -30.03 21.67
C GLY A 69 8.41 -29.53 22.89
N HIS A 70 8.01 -28.25 22.92
CA HIS A 70 7.18 -27.67 23.97
C HIS A 70 5.71 -27.69 23.53
N SER A 71 4.84 -28.06 24.46
CA SER A 71 3.39 -28.20 24.25
C SER A 71 2.66 -27.10 25.01
N TRP A 72 1.91 -26.25 24.32
CA TRP A 72 1.08 -25.19 24.92
C TRP A 72 -0.40 -25.48 24.72
N SER A 73 -1.14 -25.53 25.82
CA SER A 73 -2.61 -25.64 25.81
C SER A 73 -3.25 -24.28 25.54
N LEU A 74 -4.09 -24.19 24.51
CA LEU A 74 -4.83 -22.97 24.17
C LEU A 74 -6.02 -22.72 25.12
N ASN A 75 -6.49 -23.76 25.83
CA ASN A 75 -7.59 -23.69 26.80
C ASN A 75 -7.31 -22.84 28.04
N HIS A 76 -6.05 -22.67 28.42
CA HIS A 76 -5.64 -21.96 29.63
C HIS A 76 -4.72 -20.80 29.30
N ASN A 77 -5.12 -19.97 28.34
CA ASN A 77 -4.35 -18.80 27.96
C ASN A 77 -4.56 -17.64 28.94
N ARG A 78 -4.19 -17.86 30.20
CA ARG A 78 -4.20 -16.84 31.26
C ARG A 78 -3.37 -15.62 30.88
N LEU A 79 -2.40 -15.78 29.97
CA LEU A 79 -1.60 -14.70 29.42
C LEU A 79 -2.40 -13.85 28.41
N PHE A 80 -3.21 -14.47 27.55
CA PHE A 80 -4.12 -13.77 26.65
C PHE A 80 -5.24 -13.09 27.43
N GLU A 81 -5.87 -13.80 28.37
CA GLU A 81 -6.89 -13.25 29.28
C GLU A 81 -6.33 -12.05 30.05
N ALA A 82 -5.17 -12.17 30.69
CA ALA A 82 -4.55 -11.05 31.41
C ALA A 82 -4.18 -9.88 30.50
N ARG A 83 -3.76 -10.13 29.25
CA ARG A 83 -3.49 -9.07 28.26
C ARG A 83 -4.78 -8.40 27.79
N PHE A 84 -5.85 -9.15 27.63
CA PHE A 84 -7.17 -8.65 27.27
C PHE A 84 -7.79 -7.84 28.41
N GLU A 85 -7.75 -8.35 29.64
CA GLU A 85 -8.15 -7.63 30.85
C GLU A 85 -7.33 -6.36 31.04
N LYS A 86 -6.01 -6.41 30.80
CA LYS A 86 -5.15 -5.22 30.83
C LYS A 86 -5.55 -4.21 29.76
N TYR A 87 -5.89 -4.66 28.56
CA TYR A 87 -6.34 -3.77 27.48
C TYR A 87 -7.69 -3.13 27.81
N LEU A 88 -8.65 -3.89 28.33
CA LEU A 88 -9.97 -3.39 28.73
C LEU A 88 -9.89 -2.39 29.90
N ASN A 89 -8.99 -2.61 30.85
CA ASN A 89 -8.78 -1.73 31.99
C ASN A 89 -7.77 -0.61 31.71
N ALA A 90 -7.21 -0.54 30.50
CA ALA A 90 -6.27 0.52 30.17
C ALA A 90 -7.01 1.87 30.19
N PRO A 91 -6.49 2.90 30.89
CA PRO A 91 -7.07 4.22 30.83
C PRO A 91 -7.00 4.76 29.40
N ALA A 92 -7.92 5.64 29.04
CA ALA A 92 -7.89 6.32 27.75
C ALA A 92 -6.53 7.00 27.56
N ASP A 93 -5.94 6.78 26.38
CA ASP A 93 -4.68 7.43 26.06
C ASP A 93 -4.93 8.94 25.87
N THR A 94 -4.46 9.70 26.86
CA THR A 94 -4.62 11.16 26.93
C THR A 94 -3.31 11.90 26.72
N SER A 95 -2.29 11.20 26.20
CA SER A 95 -1.01 11.80 25.87
C SER A 95 -1.19 13.00 24.93
N ALA A 96 -0.30 13.98 25.06
CA ALA A 96 -0.34 15.17 24.21
C ALA A 96 -0.18 14.82 22.72
N GLU A 97 0.65 13.82 22.44
CA GLU A 97 0.91 13.30 21.10
C GLU A 97 -0.36 12.68 20.49
N SER A 98 -1.07 11.83 21.25
CA SER A 98 -2.30 11.17 20.79
C SER A 98 -3.41 12.16 20.49
N LYS A 99 -3.55 13.19 21.34
CA LYS A 99 -4.49 14.30 21.10
C LYS A 99 -4.12 15.12 19.86
N ALA A 100 -2.84 15.39 19.66
CA ALA A 100 -2.38 16.15 18.50
C ALA A 100 -2.62 15.37 17.20
N TYR A 101 -2.33 14.07 17.18
CA TYR A 101 -2.63 13.17 16.08
C TYR A 101 -4.14 13.13 15.77
N GLN A 102 -4.99 12.88 16.78
CA GLN A 102 -6.46 12.88 16.63
C GLN A 102 -6.99 14.22 16.09
N THR A 103 -6.40 15.34 16.52
CA THR A 103 -6.77 16.68 16.04
C THR A 103 -6.43 16.86 14.55
N ILE A 104 -5.31 16.32 14.09
CA ILE A 104 -4.95 16.36 12.67
C ILE A 104 -5.94 15.53 11.85
N LEU A 105 -6.28 14.32 12.32
CA LEU A 105 -7.27 13.47 11.64
C LEU A 105 -8.65 14.11 11.59
N SER A 106 -9.13 14.69 12.69
CA SER A 106 -10.42 15.37 12.72
C SER A 106 -10.44 16.59 11.78
N THR A 107 -9.31 17.29 11.66
CA THR A 107 -9.15 18.38 10.69
C THR A 107 -9.20 17.88 9.25
N ILE A 108 -8.55 16.76 8.93
CA ILE A 108 -8.61 16.12 7.61
C ILE A 108 -10.06 15.75 7.29
N LEU A 109 -10.74 15.03 8.20
CA LEU A 109 -12.13 14.63 8.02
C LEU A 109 -13.06 15.84 7.88
N GLY A 110 -12.84 16.90 8.64
CA GLY A 110 -13.62 18.13 8.54
C GLY A 110 -13.51 18.79 7.16
N LYS A 111 -12.31 18.83 6.58
CA LYS A 111 -12.07 19.37 5.22
C LYS A 111 -12.67 18.52 4.11
N LEU A 112 -12.68 17.20 4.31
CA LEU A 112 -13.22 16.24 3.35
C LEU A 112 -14.71 15.93 3.58
N GLY A 113 -15.31 16.49 4.62
CA GLY A 113 -16.70 16.25 4.99
C GLY A 113 -17.70 16.74 3.93
N PRO A 114 -18.92 16.18 3.93
CA PRO A 114 -19.95 16.56 2.97
C PRO A 114 -20.27 18.06 3.08
N GLY A 115 -20.32 18.74 1.94
CA GLY A 115 -20.61 20.18 1.85
C GLY A 115 -19.41 21.11 2.07
N GLN A 116 -18.24 20.59 2.46
CA GLN A 116 -16.99 21.36 2.58
C GLN A 116 -15.92 20.92 1.58
N THR A 117 -16.20 19.89 0.77
CA THR A 117 -15.28 19.38 -0.25
C THR A 117 -15.15 20.37 -1.40
N SER A 118 -13.95 20.92 -1.58
CA SER A 118 -13.52 21.71 -2.74
C SER A 118 -12.12 21.24 -3.16
N ALA A 119 -11.65 21.62 -4.35
CA ALA A 119 -10.30 21.28 -4.78
C ALA A 119 -9.25 21.75 -3.74
N ASP A 120 -9.41 22.97 -3.22
CA ASP A 120 -8.53 23.53 -2.20
C ASP A 120 -8.61 22.76 -0.87
N SER A 121 -9.80 22.32 -0.46
CA SER A 121 -9.96 21.59 0.80
C SER A 121 -9.35 20.19 0.72
N VAL A 122 -9.43 19.54 -0.44
CA VAL A 122 -8.79 18.25 -0.74
C VAL A 122 -7.26 18.41 -0.71
N ASP A 123 -6.71 19.43 -1.35
CA ASP A 123 -5.26 19.71 -1.34
C ASP A 123 -4.74 19.98 0.09
N GLN A 124 -5.47 20.78 0.86
CA GLN A 124 -5.12 21.06 2.25
C GLN A 124 -5.20 19.80 3.12
N ALA A 125 -6.21 18.96 2.93
CA ALA A 125 -6.33 17.68 3.63
C ALA A 125 -5.18 16.73 3.27
N PHE A 126 -4.83 16.65 1.99
CA PHE A 126 -3.72 15.83 1.51
C PHE A 126 -2.38 16.22 2.14
N ARG A 127 -2.10 17.53 2.25
CA ARG A 127 -0.86 18.03 2.90
C ARG A 127 -0.77 17.63 4.38
N LEU A 128 -1.90 17.49 5.06
CA LEU A 128 -1.91 17.09 6.47
C LEU A 128 -1.59 15.60 6.67
N LEU A 129 -1.77 14.74 5.67
CA LEU A 129 -1.45 13.31 5.76
C LEU A 129 0.02 13.06 6.06
N LYS A 130 0.94 13.72 5.32
CA LYS A 130 2.39 13.58 5.59
C LYS A 130 2.78 14.10 6.99
N ARG A 131 2.04 15.05 7.54
CA ARG A 131 2.23 15.51 8.93
C ARG A 131 1.70 14.50 9.95
N ALA A 132 0.59 13.83 9.67
CA ALA A 132 0.05 12.77 10.51
C ALA A 132 0.96 11.52 10.52
N ALA A 133 1.63 11.23 9.40
CA ALA A 133 2.54 10.10 9.26
C ALA A 133 3.82 10.18 10.13
N ASN A 134 4.13 11.36 10.70
CA ASN A 134 5.27 11.53 11.60
C ASN A 134 4.98 11.07 13.04
N TYR A 135 3.74 10.72 13.35
CA TYR A 135 3.39 10.17 14.67
C TYR A 135 3.63 8.67 14.68
N GLU A 136 4.31 8.16 15.71
CA GLU A 136 4.63 6.73 15.83
C GLU A 136 3.36 5.86 15.81
N MET A 137 2.27 6.35 16.42
CA MET A 137 0.97 5.68 16.43
C MET A 137 0.32 5.52 15.05
N ASP A 138 0.67 6.37 14.07
CA ASP A 138 0.16 6.27 12.70
C ASP A 138 0.79 5.10 11.95
N ALA A 139 1.97 4.61 12.39
CA ALA A 139 2.72 3.54 11.71
C ALA A 139 2.88 3.78 10.19
N HIS A 140 3.00 5.06 9.80
CA HIS A 140 3.07 5.53 8.41
C HIS A 140 1.85 5.17 7.51
N LEU A 141 0.68 4.89 8.10
CA LEU A 141 -0.55 4.65 7.33
C LEU A 141 -0.94 5.86 6.49
N CYS A 142 -0.82 7.07 7.04
CA CYS A 142 -1.12 8.30 6.31
C CYS A 142 -0.12 8.55 5.17
N ASP A 143 1.11 8.05 5.28
CA ASP A 143 2.12 8.13 4.22
C ASP A 143 1.74 7.26 3.02
N ALA A 144 1.37 6.01 3.30
CA ALA A 144 0.89 5.05 2.31
C ALA A 144 -0.42 5.53 1.64
N LEU A 145 -1.33 6.13 2.41
CA LEU A 145 -2.53 6.74 1.86
C LEU A 145 -2.21 7.90 0.91
N ALA A 146 -1.27 8.78 1.30
CA ALA A 146 -0.86 9.88 0.44
C ALA A 146 -0.24 9.39 -0.88
N ASP A 147 0.57 8.33 -0.82
CA ASP A 147 1.17 7.73 -2.02
C ASP A 147 0.12 7.09 -2.92
N ALA A 148 -0.88 6.41 -2.35
CA ALA A 148 -2.01 5.85 -3.10
C ALA A 148 -2.80 6.94 -3.82
N VAL A 149 -3.18 8.02 -3.13
CA VAL A 149 -3.89 9.15 -3.73
C VAL A 149 -3.08 9.79 -4.85
N TYR A 150 -1.78 10.00 -4.63
CA TYR A 150 -0.90 10.58 -5.64
C TYR A 150 -0.76 9.69 -6.88
N SER A 151 -0.74 8.36 -6.70
CA SER A 151 -0.72 7.41 -7.82
C SER A 151 -1.98 7.51 -8.68
N VAL A 152 -3.15 7.71 -8.07
CA VAL A 152 -4.43 7.89 -8.77
C VAL A 152 -4.43 9.19 -9.56
N TRP A 153 -3.96 10.30 -8.98
CA TRP A 153 -3.84 11.56 -9.70
C TRP A 153 -2.94 11.46 -10.93
N ARG A 154 -1.80 10.79 -10.80
CA ARG A 154 -0.90 10.55 -11.94
C ARG A 154 -1.56 9.70 -13.02
N ALA A 155 -2.31 8.66 -12.63
CA ALA A 155 -3.04 7.83 -13.57
C ALA A 155 -4.12 8.63 -14.31
N GLN A 156 -4.82 9.52 -13.60
CA GLN A 156 -5.83 10.41 -14.19
C GLN A 156 -5.21 11.40 -15.17
N ASP A 157 -4.10 12.06 -14.82
CA ASP A 157 -3.36 12.95 -15.72
C ASP A 157 -2.88 12.21 -16.98
N ALA A 158 -2.29 11.02 -16.80
CA ALA A 158 -1.87 10.18 -17.92
C ALA A 158 -3.04 9.80 -18.84
N SER A 159 -4.20 9.47 -18.27
CA SER A 159 -5.42 9.19 -19.03
C SER A 159 -5.90 10.40 -19.84
N GLN A 160 -5.93 11.59 -19.23
CA GLN A 160 -6.31 12.83 -19.91
C GLN A 160 -5.34 13.18 -21.04
N ARG A 161 -4.04 13.04 -20.81
CA ARG A 161 -3.02 13.27 -21.84
C ARG A 161 -3.18 12.32 -23.03
N LEU A 162 -3.44 11.04 -22.78
CA LEU A 162 -3.68 10.06 -23.85
C LEU A 162 -4.96 10.38 -24.64
N ALA A 163 -6.02 10.81 -23.96
CA ALA A 163 -7.25 11.22 -24.62
C ALA A 163 -7.01 12.43 -25.54
N GLN A 164 -6.26 13.43 -25.09
CA GLN A 164 -5.89 14.59 -25.92
C GLN A 164 -5.00 14.20 -27.11
N ALA A 165 -4.02 13.31 -26.91
CA ALA A 165 -3.17 12.81 -27.98
C ALA A 165 -3.98 12.07 -29.06
N ASN A 166 -4.94 11.23 -28.65
CA ASN A 166 -5.84 10.55 -29.59
C ASN A 166 -6.67 11.54 -30.40
N LEU A 167 -7.23 12.58 -29.75
CA LEU A 167 -7.99 13.62 -30.45
C LEU A 167 -7.13 14.39 -31.46
N ALA A 168 -5.88 14.71 -31.12
CA ALA A 168 -4.95 15.37 -32.04
C ALA A 168 -4.63 14.48 -33.26
N LEU A 169 -4.34 13.20 -33.03
CA LEU A 169 -4.10 12.24 -34.12
C LEU A 169 -5.33 12.05 -35.02
N GLU A 170 -6.53 12.05 -34.46
CA GLU A 170 -7.76 11.98 -35.27
C GLU A 170 -7.96 13.23 -36.14
N GLN A 171 -7.62 14.42 -35.63
CA GLN A 171 -7.68 15.67 -36.39
C GLN A 171 -6.66 15.66 -37.52
N GLU A 172 -5.42 15.25 -37.23
CA GLU A 172 -4.37 15.10 -38.25
C GLU A 172 -4.78 14.09 -39.33
N ARG A 173 -5.37 12.96 -38.93
CA ARG A 173 -5.88 11.95 -39.87
C ARG A 173 -6.92 12.56 -40.80
N LYS A 174 -7.92 13.26 -40.25
CA LYS A 174 -8.97 13.92 -41.04
C LYS A 174 -8.41 14.99 -41.98
N ASN A 175 -7.45 15.79 -41.52
CA ASN A 175 -6.80 16.80 -42.36
C ASN A 175 -6.02 16.18 -43.51
N ASN A 176 -5.26 15.11 -43.24
CA ASN A 176 -4.53 14.37 -44.26
C ASN A 176 -5.48 13.69 -45.27
N GLU A 177 -6.58 13.10 -44.79
CA GLU A 177 -7.63 12.53 -45.65
C GLU A 177 -8.24 13.60 -46.55
N TRP A 178 -8.58 14.77 -46.01
CA TRP A 178 -9.12 15.89 -46.79
C TRP A 178 -8.11 16.40 -47.83
N ASN A 179 -6.84 16.60 -47.45
CA ASN A 179 -5.77 17.00 -48.35
C ASN A 179 -5.60 15.99 -49.50
N ALA A 180 -5.60 14.69 -49.19
CA ALA A 180 -5.50 13.63 -50.18
C ALA A 180 -6.71 13.60 -51.13
N GLN A 181 -7.93 13.82 -50.62
CA GLN A 181 -9.14 13.91 -51.44
C GLN A 181 -9.10 15.12 -52.39
N VAL A 182 -8.69 16.29 -51.90
CA VAL A 182 -8.55 17.50 -52.73
C VAL A 182 -7.50 17.30 -53.82
N ALA A 183 -6.33 16.75 -53.49
CA ALA A 183 -5.28 16.44 -54.46
C ALA A 183 -5.76 15.43 -55.52
N ALA A 184 -6.48 14.38 -55.11
CA ALA A 184 -7.06 13.41 -56.05
C ALA A 184 -8.13 14.03 -56.96
N GLN A 185 -8.97 14.93 -56.43
CA GLN A 185 -9.95 15.67 -57.23
C GLN A 185 -9.28 16.62 -58.24
N GLN A 186 -8.22 17.32 -57.83
CA GLN A 186 -7.46 18.21 -58.73
C GLN A 186 -6.81 17.42 -59.88
N ASN A 187 -6.16 16.30 -59.61
CA ASN A 187 -5.62 15.42 -60.66
C ASN A 187 -6.71 14.91 -61.63
N LYS A 188 -7.94 14.65 -61.14
CA LYS A 188 -9.07 14.24 -61.98
C LYS A 188 -9.59 15.38 -62.88
N LEU A 189 -9.48 16.64 -62.43
CA LEU A 189 -9.85 17.84 -63.18
C LEU A 189 -8.81 18.23 -64.24
N GLU A 190 -7.53 17.95 -64.01
CA GLU A 190 -6.46 18.20 -65.00
C GLU A 190 -6.43 17.17 -66.14
N GLY A 191 -6.92 15.95 -65.89
CA GLY A 191 -6.98 14.87 -66.89
C GLY A 191 -8.13 14.96 -67.90
N ALA A 192 -9.12 15.84 -67.72
CA ALA A 192 -10.23 16.01 -68.65
C ALA A 192 -10.64 17.49 -68.76
N PRO A 193 -10.66 18.09 -69.96
CA PRO A 193 -11.03 19.50 -70.12
C PRO A 193 -12.48 19.73 -69.66
N SER A 194 -12.71 20.87 -69.00
CA SER A 194 -14.04 21.33 -68.58
C SER A 194 -15.03 21.32 -69.76
N SER A 195 -16.12 20.56 -69.65
CA SER A 195 -17.15 20.38 -70.68
C SER A 195 -17.95 21.64 -71.01
N LYS A 196 -17.67 22.77 -70.34
CA LYS A 196 -18.27 24.08 -70.62
C LYS A 196 -17.76 24.71 -71.92
N ASN A 197 -16.58 24.32 -72.43
CA ASN A 197 -16.09 24.74 -73.74
C ASN A 197 -16.09 23.55 -74.70
N LYS A 198 -17.09 23.49 -75.59
CA LYS A 198 -17.25 22.40 -76.58
C LYS A 198 -16.04 22.25 -77.50
N ASP A 199 -15.37 23.36 -77.84
CA ASP A 199 -14.24 23.35 -78.77
C ASP A 199 -12.96 22.78 -78.14
N ALA A 200 -12.70 23.09 -76.86
CA ALA A 200 -11.57 22.53 -76.11
C ALA A 200 -11.75 21.02 -75.86
N ALA A 201 -12.99 20.58 -75.61
CA ALA A 201 -13.30 19.16 -75.48
C ALA A 201 -13.08 18.40 -76.80
N ALA A 202 -13.46 18.98 -77.95
CA ALA A 202 -13.29 18.34 -79.25
C ALA A 202 -11.82 18.22 -79.71
N GLN A 203 -10.97 19.18 -79.34
CA GLN A 203 -9.52 19.15 -79.64
C GLN A 203 -8.80 18.06 -78.85
N TRP A 204 -9.12 17.91 -77.57
CA TRP A 204 -8.54 16.88 -76.70
C TRP A 204 -8.88 15.46 -77.17
N THR A 205 -10.11 15.22 -77.65
CA THR A 205 -10.51 13.92 -78.20
C THR A 205 -9.78 13.57 -79.51
N LYS A 206 -9.40 14.57 -80.31
CA LYS A 206 -8.60 14.38 -81.53
C LYS A 206 -7.15 14.01 -81.22
N GLU A 207 -6.55 14.62 -80.19
CA GLU A 207 -5.18 14.33 -79.76
C GLU A 207 -5.03 12.91 -79.18
N GLN A 208 -6.09 12.34 -78.62
CA GLN A 208 -6.13 10.96 -78.10
C GLN A 208 -6.25 9.88 -79.20
N GLN A 209 -6.51 10.26 -80.47
CA GLN A 209 -6.73 9.33 -81.59
C GLN A 209 -5.54 9.21 -82.56
N LEU A 210 -4.42 9.90 -82.27
CA LEU A 210 -3.14 9.80 -82.96
C LEU A 210 -2.21 8.81 -82.24
#